data_AF-A0A943NPU1-F1
#
_entry.id   AF-A0A943NPU1-F1
#
_cell.length_a   1.000
_cell.length_b   1.000
_cell.length_c   1.000
_cell.angle_alpha   90.00
_cell.angle_beta   90.00
_cell.angle_gamma   90.00
#
_symmetry.space_group_name_H-M   'P 1'
#
loop_
_entity.id
_entity.type
_entity.pdbx_description
1 polymer ?
#
loop_
_entity_poly.entity_id
_entity_poly.type
_entity_poly.pdbx_seq_one_letter_code
_entity_poly.pdbx_strand_id
1 'polypeptide(L)'
;MRFFQKLRSLWRKDKRTEEIVVREEKKSFLIYIGKASEVLTWFRRERGISKRDLELVLIDNEEQQAYQILRITELLMADLNVLYVVTQRPEEFTELEEEAMREHGLLIMTVEAVPVLDTPGELVLDLHEWEKHLDIISGVSYNTMIS
;
A
#
# COMPACT_ATOMS: atom_id res chain seq x y z
N MET A 1 -39.33 15.58 27.02
CA MET A 1 -38.28 15.94 26.04
C MET A 1 -36.85 15.47 26.44
N ARG A 2 -36.65 14.29 27.05
CA ARG A 2 -35.30 13.78 27.42
C ARG A 2 -34.72 12.73 26.46
N PHE A 3 -35.56 12.14 25.60
CA PHE A 3 -35.16 11.06 24.69
C PHE A 3 -34.33 11.56 23.49
N PHE A 4 -34.73 12.68 22.88
CA PHE A 4 -34.02 13.30 21.75
C PHE A 4 -32.61 13.81 22.11
N GLN A 5 -32.37 14.20 23.36
CA GLN A 5 -31.05 14.62 23.82
C GLN A 5 -30.07 13.43 23.94
N LYS A 6 -30.57 12.25 24.31
CA LYS A 6 -29.79 11.02 24.46
C LYS A 6 -29.41 10.42 23.10
N LEU A 7 -30.33 10.46 22.13
CA LEU A 7 -30.04 10.10 20.73
C LEU A 7 -28.98 11.02 20.09
N ARG A 8 -29.08 12.33 20.34
CA ARG A 8 -28.13 13.32 19.79
C ARG A 8 -26.75 13.28 20.45
N SER A 9 -26.62 12.73 21.66
CA SER A 9 -25.32 12.53 22.31
C SER A 9 -24.63 11.24 21.87
N LEU A 10 -25.39 10.17 21.62
CA LEU A 10 -24.89 8.94 21.00
C LEU A 10 -24.37 9.21 19.58
N TRP A 11 -25.17 9.89 18.76
CA TRP A 11 -24.75 10.26 17.39
C TRP A 11 -23.51 11.17 17.34
N ARG A 12 -23.30 12.00 18.36
CA ARG A 12 -22.08 12.80 18.51
C ARG A 12 -20.87 12.00 18.99
N LYS A 13 -21.08 10.91 19.73
CA LYS A 13 -20.01 9.99 20.11
C LYS A 13 -19.58 9.14 18.93
N ASP A 14 -20.53 8.58 18.19
CA ASP A 14 -20.26 7.76 16.99
C ASP A 14 -19.45 8.56 15.97
N LYS A 15 -19.87 9.80 15.66
CA LYS A 15 -19.11 10.69 14.76
C LYS A 15 -17.70 11.02 15.25
N ARG A 16 -17.51 11.20 16.56
CA ARG A 16 -16.16 11.44 17.12
C ARG A 16 -15.29 10.20 17.02
N THR A 17 -15.86 9.02 17.25
CA THR A 17 -15.14 7.75 17.10
C THR A 17 -14.75 7.53 15.64
N GLU A 18 -15.66 7.72 14.69
CA GLU A 18 -15.37 7.66 13.25
C GLU A 18 -14.27 8.66 12.85
N GLU A 19 -14.34 9.92 13.30
CA GLU A 19 -13.30 10.93 13.04
C GLU A 19 -11.92 10.53 13.61
N ILE A 20 -11.89 9.88 14.77
CA ILE A 20 -10.64 9.40 15.39
C ILE A 20 -10.06 8.24 14.57
N VAL A 21 -10.89 7.26 14.21
CA VAL A 21 -10.48 6.08 13.41
C VAL A 21 -9.92 6.53 12.06
N VAL A 22 -10.64 7.37 11.31
CA VAL A 22 -10.17 7.89 10.01
C VAL A 22 -8.85 8.66 10.15
N ARG A 23 -8.65 9.38 11.26
CA ARG A 23 -7.41 10.10 11.52
C ARG A 23 -6.25 9.15 11.85
N GLU A 24 -6.52 8.06 12.57
CA GLU A 24 -5.53 7.04 12.91
C GLU A 24 -5.12 6.24 11.66
N GLU A 25 -6.07 5.82 10.82
CA GLU A 25 -5.81 5.17 9.52
C GLU A 25 -4.94 6.05 8.61
N LYS A 26 -5.27 7.34 8.48
CA LYS A 26 -4.44 8.27 7.69
C LYS A 26 -3.01 8.39 8.23
N LYS A 27 -2.83 8.34 9.55
CA LYS A 27 -1.49 8.36 10.16
C LYS A 27 -0.76 7.05 9.94
N SER A 28 -1.44 5.90 10.08
CA SER A 28 -0.84 4.58 9.88
C SER A 28 -0.41 4.40 8.42
N PHE A 29 -1.21 4.89 7.46
CA PHE A 29 -0.85 4.85 6.06
C PHE A 29 0.39 5.70 5.73
N LEU A 30 0.53 6.90 6.32
CA LEU A 30 1.75 7.71 6.14
C LEU A 30 3.00 7.00 6.69
N ILE A 31 2.88 6.25 7.79
CA ILE A 31 3.97 5.41 8.31
C ILE A 31 4.28 4.30 7.31
N TYR A 32 3.25 3.66 6.74
CA TYR A 32 3.40 2.61 5.74
C TYR A 32 4.17 3.07 4.50
N ILE A 33 3.90 4.28 3.98
CA ILE A 33 4.67 4.84 2.84
C ILE A 33 6.18 4.81 3.15
N GLY A 34 6.58 5.26 4.34
CA GLY A 34 7.98 5.25 4.76
C GLY A 34 8.57 3.85 5.00
N LYS A 35 7.73 2.81 5.08
CA LYS A 35 8.09 1.42 5.34
C LYS A 35 7.91 0.49 4.14
N ALA A 36 7.34 0.96 3.03
CA ALA A 36 7.01 0.13 1.88
C ALA A 36 8.20 -0.69 1.34
N SER A 37 9.38 -0.09 1.24
CA SER A 37 10.59 -0.79 0.77
C SER A 37 11.05 -1.89 1.76
N GLU A 38 10.86 -1.69 3.07
CA GLU A 38 11.15 -2.68 4.10
C GLU A 38 10.17 -3.86 4.03
N VAL A 39 8.88 -3.56 3.85
CA VAL A 39 7.80 -4.54 3.65
C VAL A 39 8.08 -5.41 2.43
N LEU A 40 8.38 -4.80 1.27
CA LEU A 40 8.75 -5.54 0.06
C LEU A 40 9.97 -6.42 0.28
N THR A 41 10.98 -5.89 0.98
CA THR A 41 12.21 -6.63 1.29
C THR A 41 11.94 -7.86 2.15
N TRP A 42 11.03 -7.74 3.11
CA TRP A 42 10.62 -8.87 3.93
C TRP A 42 9.93 -9.95 3.08
N PHE A 43 8.88 -9.58 2.34
CA PHE A 43 8.10 -10.54 1.55
C PHE A 43 8.92 -11.26 0.48
N ARG A 44 9.78 -10.55 -0.26
CA ARG A 44 10.61 -11.19 -1.29
C ARG A 44 11.62 -12.16 -0.68
N ARG A 45 12.17 -11.85 0.51
CA ARG A 45 13.17 -12.71 1.19
C ARG A 45 12.53 -13.97 1.71
N GLU A 46 11.32 -13.86 2.26
CA GLU A 46 10.54 -15.02 2.70
C GLU A 46 10.28 -16.00 1.55
N ARG A 47 10.13 -15.48 0.32
CA ARG A 47 9.98 -16.29 -0.90
C ARG A 47 11.31 -16.67 -1.58
N GLY A 48 12.45 -16.21 -1.08
CA GLY A 48 13.76 -16.45 -1.68
C GLY A 48 14.00 -15.76 -3.02
N ILE A 49 13.24 -14.70 -3.34
CA ILE A 49 13.25 -14.03 -4.64
C ILE A 49 14.23 -12.84 -4.61
N SER A 50 15.09 -12.76 -5.64
CA SER A 50 15.98 -11.61 -5.85
C SER A 50 15.16 -10.42 -6.37
N LYS A 51 15.58 -9.18 -6.09
CA LYS A 51 14.80 -8.02 -6.52
C LYS A 51 14.71 -7.89 -8.05
N ARG A 52 15.74 -8.35 -8.77
CA ARG A 52 15.79 -8.31 -10.24
C ARG A 52 14.90 -9.37 -10.89
N ASP A 53 14.70 -10.49 -10.22
CA ASP A 53 13.84 -11.57 -10.71
C ASP A 53 12.38 -11.36 -10.31
N LEU A 54 12.11 -10.39 -9.43
CA LEU A 54 10.79 -10.14 -8.90
C LEU A 54 9.89 -9.44 -9.91
N GLU A 55 8.80 -10.12 -10.27
CA GLU A 55 7.61 -9.50 -10.86
C GLU A 55 6.64 -9.09 -9.75
N LEU A 56 6.60 -7.79 -9.43
CA LEU A 56 5.78 -7.24 -8.36
C LEU A 56 4.43 -6.78 -8.91
N VAL A 57 3.35 -7.10 -8.20
CA VAL A 57 2.02 -6.51 -8.36
C VAL A 57 1.74 -5.60 -7.18
N LEU A 58 1.44 -4.34 -7.45
CA LEU A 58 0.96 -3.39 -6.46
C LEU A 58 -0.54 -3.17 -6.70
N ILE A 59 -1.38 -3.51 -5.74
CA ILE A 59 -2.81 -3.19 -5.81
C ILE A 59 -3.01 -1.83 -5.15
N ASP A 60 -3.52 -0.88 -5.91
CA ASP A 60 -3.84 0.47 -5.45
C ASP A 60 -4.91 0.43 -4.35
N ASN A 61 -4.80 1.34 -3.38
CA ASN A 61 -5.86 1.62 -2.43
C ASN A 61 -6.47 2.98 -2.78
N GLU A 62 -7.58 2.97 -3.52
CA GLU A 62 -8.20 4.19 -4.04
C GLU A 62 -8.89 5.05 -2.96
N GLU A 63 -9.01 4.55 -1.72
CA GLU A 63 -9.42 5.36 -0.57
C GLU A 63 -8.33 6.38 -0.17
N GLN A 64 -7.09 6.13 -0.58
CA GLN A 64 -5.95 7.01 -0.35
C GLN A 64 -5.73 7.96 -1.54
N GLN A 65 -5.02 9.07 -1.31
CA GLN A 65 -4.75 10.05 -2.35
C GLN A 65 -3.74 9.49 -3.35
N ALA A 66 -3.94 9.74 -4.66
CA ALA A 66 -3.12 9.18 -5.73
C ALA A 66 -1.61 9.43 -5.53
N TYR A 67 -1.22 10.65 -5.12
CA TYR A 67 0.18 10.98 -4.84
C TYR A 67 0.83 10.10 -3.76
N GLN A 68 0.04 9.57 -2.82
CA GLN A 68 0.56 8.68 -1.77
C GLN A 68 0.90 7.31 -2.37
N ILE A 69 0.10 6.85 -3.33
CA ILE A 69 0.32 5.59 -4.03
C ILE A 69 1.48 5.74 -5.00
N LEU A 70 1.53 6.81 -5.79
CA LEU A 70 2.68 7.14 -6.64
C LEU A 70 3.99 7.16 -5.83
N ARG A 71 3.96 7.77 -4.63
CA ARG A 71 5.11 7.78 -3.74
C ARG A 71 5.52 6.38 -3.27
N ILE A 72 4.57 5.50 -2.98
CA ILE A 72 4.88 4.10 -2.67
C ILE A 72 5.51 3.43 -3.89
N THR A 73 4.90 3.59 -5.07
CA THR A 73 5.39 3.02 -6.33
C THR A 73 6.85 3.42 -6.58
N GLU A 74 7.18 4.73 -6.51
CA GLU A 74 8.55 5.28 -6.61
C GLU A 74 9.54 4.56 -5.68
N LEU A 75 9.16 4.38 -4.40
CA LEU A 75 10.01 3.75 -3.39
C LEU A 75 10.27 2.26 -3.65
N LEU A 76 9.40 1.61 -4.43
CA LEU A 76 9.51 0.18 -4.74
C LEU A 76 10.35 -0.08 -5.99
N MET A 77 10.38 0.84 -6.96
CA MET A 77 10.96 0.69 -8.30
C MET A 77 12.41 0.23 -8.35
N ALA A 78 13.25 0.68 -7.42
CA ALA A 78 14.69 0.48 -7.50
C ALA A 78 15.05 -1.01 -7.68
N ASP A 79 15.87 -1.35 -8.67
CA ASP A 79 16.30 -2.73 -8.98
C ASP A 79 15.18 -3.71 -9.40
N LEU A 80 13.94 -3.25 -9.66
CA LEU A 80 12.92 -4.04 -10.32
C LEU A 80 13.09 -3.96 -11.85
N ASN A 81 12.67 -5.02 -12.55
CA ASN A 81 12.57 -5.01 -14.01
C ASN A 81 11.12 -4.82 -14.49
N VAL A 82 10.15 -5.34 -13.73
CA VAL A 82 8.71 -5.29 -14.05
C VAL A 82 7.90 -4.96 -12.79
N LEU A 83 6.94 -4.05 -12.93
CA LEU A 83 5.97 -3.69 -11.90
C LEU A 83 4.58 -3.55 -12.52
N TYR A 84 3.63 -4.35 -12.05
CA TYR A 84 2.22 -4.21 -12.39
C TYR A 84 1.53 -3.34 -11.35
N VAL A 85 0.76 -2.35 -11.78
CA VAL A 85 -0.06 -1.53 -10.89
C VAL A 85 -1.53 -1.80 -11.20
N VAL A 86 -2.23 -2.45 -10.28
CA VAL A 86 -3.67 -2.69 -10.42
C VAL A 86 -4.40 -1.49 -9.84
N THR A 87 -5.07 -0.72 -10.69
CA THR A 87 -5.69 0.56 -10.30
C THR A 87 -6.90 0.90 -11.17
N GLN A 88 -7.85 1.65 -10.60
CA GLN A 88 -8.96 2.27 -11.34
C GLN A 88 -8.66 3.70 -11.84
N ARG A 89 -7.46 4.22 -11.58
CA ARG A 89 -7.01 5.58 -11.96
C ARG A 89 -5.68 5.54 -12.72
N PRO A 90 -5.57 4.77 -13.83
CA PRO A 90 -4.31 4.58 -14.56
C PRO A 90 -3.69 5.89 -15.07
N GLU A 91 -4.50 6.90 -15.34
CA GLU A 91 -4.07 8.22 -15.80
C GLU A 91 -3.14 8.94 -14.80
N GLU A 92 -3.25 8.64 -13.51
CA GLU A 92 -2.40 9.22 -12.47
C GLU A 92 -0.95 8.67 -12.53
N PHE A 93 -0.74 7.51 -13.19
CA PHE A 93 0.55 6.83 -13.25
C PHE A 93 1.33 7.12 -14.54
N THR A 94 0.72 7.73 -15.56
CA THR A 94 1.34 7.88 -16.89
C THR A 94 2.71 8.57 -16.87
N GLU A 95 2.85 9.67 -16.13
CA GLU A 95 4.14 10.38 -16.02
C GLU A 95 5.20 9.49 -15.36
N LEU A 96 4.79 8.76 -14.33
CA LEU A 96 5.65 7.86 -13.57
C LEU A 96 6.08 6.62 -14.40
N GLU A 97 5.20 6.08 -15.24
CA GLU A 97 5.53 4.99 -16.17
C GLU A 97 6.62 5.43 -17.16
N GLU A 98 6.49 6.63 -17.73
CA GLU A 98 7.48 7.19 -18.65
C GLU A 98 8.83 7.46 -17.99
N GLU A 99 8.82 8.01 -16.77
CA GLU A 99 10.02 8.27 -15.98
C GLU A 99 10.72 6.96 -15.61
N ALA A 100 9.98 5.96 -15.12
CA ALA A 100 10.52 4.66 -14.73
C ALA A 100 11.22 3.95 -15.90
N MET A 101 10.62 3.97 -17.08
CA MET A 101 11.23 3.38 -18.28
C MET A 101 12.50 4.15 -18.68
N ARG A 102 12.46 5.49 -18.66
CA ARG A 102 13.56 6.34 -19.12
C ARG A 102 14.77 6.32 -18.18
N GLU A 103 14.53 6.37 -16.87
CA GLU A 103 15.58 6.54 -15.86
C GLU A 103 16.06 5.23 -15.26
N HIS A 104 15.16 4.25 -15.16
CA HIS A 104 15.44 2.98 -14.47
C HIS A 104 15.40 1.77 -15.40
N GLY A 105 14.92 1.91 -16.64
CA GLY A 105 14.67 0.78 -17.54
C GLY A 105 13.58 -0.18 -16.99
N LEU A 106 12.78 0.30 -16.04
CA LEU A 106 11.71 -0.46 -15.40
C LEU A 106 10.45 -0.39 -16.27
N LEU A 107 9.87 -1.54 -16.60
CA LEU A 107 8.56 -1.61 -17.21
C LEU A 107 7.48 -1.55 -16.12
N ILE A 108 6.77 -0.42 -16.04
CA ILE A 108 5.54 -0.32 -15.27
C ILE A 108 4.37 -0.52 -16.22
N MET A 109 3.40 -1.36 -15.81
CA MET A 109 2.16 -1.52 -16.53
C MET A 109 0.97 -1.35 -15.60
N THR A 110 0.15 -0.35 -15.87
CA THR A 110 -1.17 -0.22 -15.25
C THR A 110 -2.14 -1.26 -15.80
N VAL A 111 -2.87 -1.90 -14.90
CA VAL A 111 -3.86 -2.94 -15.20
C VAL A 111 -5.17 -2.52 -14.56
N GLU A 112 -6.23 -2.35 -15.37
CA GLU A 112 -7.57 -2.17 -14.83
C GLU A 112 -7.98 -3.41 -14.02
N ALA A 113 -8.62 -3.21 -12.86
CA ALA A 113 -8.92 -4.28 -11.90
C ALA A 113 -9.54 -5.54 -12.54
N VAL A 114 -8.68 -6.53 -12.83
CA VAL A 114 -9.07 -7.89 -13.20
C VAL A 114 -9.26 -8.68 -11.89
N PRO A 115 -10.21 -9.63 -11.80
CA PRO A 115 -10.29 -10.51 -10.63
C PRO A 115 -8.91 -11.07 -10.25
N VAL A 116 -8.54 -10.89 -8.96
CA VAL A 116 -7.25 -11.21 -8.31
C VAL A 116 -6.68 -12.61 -8.62
N LEU A 117 -7.51 -13.52 -9.12
CA LEU A 117 -7.12 -14.87 -9.51
C LEU A 117 -6.23 -14.93 -10.77
N ASP A 118 -6.18 -13.86 -11.58
CA ASP A 118 -5.38 -13.77 -12.82
C ASP A 118 -4.32 -12.65 -12.80
N THR A 119 -3.98 -12.09 -11.63
CA THR A 119 -2.93 -11.05 -11.58
C THR A 119 -1.56 -11.63 -11.97
N PRO A 120 -0.89 -11.08 -13.00
CA PRO A 120 0.42 -11.54 -13.42
C PRO A 120 1.46 -11.17 -12.37
N GLY A 121 2.36 -12.08 -12.00
CA GLY A 121 3.49 -11.77 -11.13
C GLY A 121 3.68 -12.73 -9.96
N GLU A 122 4.85 -12.65 -9.33
CA GLU A 122 5.29 -13.59 -8.30
C GLU A 122 4.94 -13.14 -6.90
N LEU A 123 4.76 -11.84 -6.68
CA LEU A 123 4.42 -11.25 -5.38
C LEU A 123 3.37 -10.16 -5.55
N VAL A 124 2.33 -10.23 -4.72
CA VAL A 124 1.28 -9.22 -4.65
C VAL A 124 1.45 -8.42 -3.36
N LEU A 125 1.49 -7.10 -3.49
CA LEU A 125 1.47 -6.14 -2.40
C LEU A 125 0.13 -5.38 -2.46
N ASP A 126 -0.81 -5.80 -1.63
CA ASP A 126 -2.15 -5.21 -1.56
C ASP A 126 -2.18 -4.01 -0.60
N LEU A 127 -2.37 -2.80 -1.12
CA LEU A 127 -2.38 -1.59 -0.29
C LEU A 127 -3.66 -1.40 0.51
N HIS A 128 -4.69 -2.23 0.33
CA HIS A 128 -5.81 -2.34 1.27
C HIS A 128 -5.45 -3.11 2.54
N GLU A 129 -4.31 -3.81 2.55
CA GLU A 129 -3.84 -4.63 3.66
C GLU A 129 -2.61 -4.04 4.37
N TRP A 130 -2.38 -2.73 4.20
CA TRP A 130 -1.20 -2.01 4.70
C TRP A 130 -0.98 -2.17 6.21
N GLU A 131 -2.03 -2.24 7.02
CA GLU A 131 -1.91 -2.42 8.46
C GLU A 131 -1.34 -3.81 8.81
N LYS A 132 -1.81 -4.86 8.12
CA LYS A 132 -1.25 -6.22 8.28
C LYS A 132 0.22 -6.26 7.88
N HIS A 133 0.60 -5.52 6.83
CA HIS A 133 2.00 -5.40 6.43
C HIS A 133 2.85 -4.72 7.52
N LEU A 134 2.34 -3.67 8.15
CA LEU A 134 3.01 -2.99 9.27
C LEU A 134 3.16 -3.91 10.50
N ASP A 135 2.15 -4.71 10.80
CA ASP A 135 2.18 -5.67 11.90
C ASP A 135 3.28 -6.73 11.70
N ILE A 136 3.49 -7.19 10.47
CA ILE A 136 4.55 -8.15 10.13
C ILE A 136 5.94 -7.56 10.43
N ILE A 137 6.24 -6.36 9.90
CA ILE A 137 7.56 -5.76 10.06
C ILE A 137 7.84 -5.32 11.51
N SER A 138 6.80 -4.91 12.24
CA SER A 138 6.93 -4.55 13.65
C SER A 138 7.19 -5.79 14.50
N GLY A 139 6.45 -6.88 14.30
CA GLY A 139 6.65 -8.16 14.98
C GLY A 139 8.06 -8.75 14.77
N VAL A 140 8.60 -8.65 13.55
CA VAL A 140 9.98 -9.08 13.25
C VAL A 140 10.99 -8.22 14.01
N SER A 141 10.82 -6.90 14.00
CA SER A 141 11.72 -5.96 14.70
C SER A 141 11.82 -6.27 16.19
N TYR A 142 10.68 -6.58 16.84
CA TYR A 142 10.64 -7.00 18.24
C TYR A 142 11.42 -8.30 18.49
N ASN A 143 11.29 -9.31 17.62
CA ASN A 143 11.97 -10.60 17.80
C ASN A 143 13.51 -10.48 17.65
N THR A 144 14.00 -9.63 16.75
CA THR A 144 15.45 -9.37 16.60
C THR A 144 16.08 -8.58 17.75
N MET A 145 15.29 -7.86 18.56
CA MET A 145 15.82 -7.14 19.74
C MET A 145 15.88 -8.00 21.00
N ILE A 146 15.26 -9.18 21.00
CA ILE A 146 15.21 -10.11 22.14
C ILE A 146 16.19 -11.30 21.94
N SER A 147 16.85 -11.39 20.79
CA SER A 147 17.80 -12.46 20.43
C SER A 147 19.26 -12.15 20.78
#